data_AF-A0AAU9L0E1-F1
#
_entry.id   AF-A0AAU9L0E1-F1
#
_cell.length_a   1.000
_cell.length_b   1.000
_cell.length_c   1.000
_cell.angle_alpha   90.00
_cell.angle_beta   90.00
_cell.angle_gamma   90.00
#
_symmetry.space_group_name_H-M   'P 1'
#
loop_
_entity.id
_entity.type
_entity.pdbx_description
1 polymer ?
#
loop_
_entity_poly.entity_id
_entity_poly.type
_entity_poly.pdbx_seq_one_letter_code
_entity_poly.pdbx_strand_id
1 'polypeptide(L)'
;MAPASATARSSSAWANEELLQLVQAWEEVVDDPKNRLLLSTGERSTLHARFCAITGSNKRSLSSVTRQHHRLCTSYRLIVETNKRSLKNGSPGWFDLSTAEQHELRRIQNKKEKGMTVINPDLFRRLDRICGDKAVEVKKPKLKMTGRKQSELLKFSHHTKKFADMEEESLKNTWTARDWALFVEAWQYAVDEFLEYGNKVDEKVKLPNWLIRQKFVAVGGPQDTSVGSITAKKRCIIQSYHFIQQCVAGLEALDGSDWFQLTFNERYRLQRKLVSPKSSQRVGCEIDRVTFLKVGTIIDKEKELGMVTVTGLKRKRSKKKMRKPLMSSEASSEVSMSRSPSPSSSPDADEVSEPESETRDPVNHSLVDEDEEVHVDEKVVEALLEAQNARFEQLMHDLRDERMEERKQNQAMLLEILHQRGSAEDPNQNVSDMESLVCKQQQQLMDLFTQMHTERQQEREDFYALVRQLCSQARS
;
A
#
# COMPACT_ATOMS: atom_id res chain seq x y z
N MET A 1 -51.46 23.23 27.39
CA MET A 1 -50.13 23.58 26.87
C MET A 1 -49.23 22.37 27.07
N ALA A 2 -48.91 21.65 25.99
CA ALA A 2 -48.00 20.49 26.05
C ALA A 2 -46.54 20.99 26.08
N PRO A 3 -45.68 20.43 26.94
CA PRO A 3 -44.28 20.86 27.02
C PRO A 3 -43.55 20.51 25.72
N ALA A 4 -42.93 21.53 25.12
CA ALA A 4 -42.11 21.38 23.93
C ALA A 4 -40.94 20.43 24.22
N SER A 5 -40.97 19.28 23.56
CA SER A 5 -39.91 18.27 23.64
C SER A 5 -38.64 18.85 23.02
N ALA A 6 -37.73 19.32 23.87
CA ALA A 6 -36.41 19.80 23.46
C ALA A 6 -35.69 18.69 22.69
N THR A 7 -35.33 18.96 21.45
CA THR A 7 -34.54 18.08 20.59
C THR A 7 -33.13 17.97 21.17
N ALA A 8 -32.97 17.02 22.10
CA ALA A 8 -31.68 16.68 22.69
C ALA A 8 -30.67 16.42 21.57
N ARG A 9 -29.67 17.29 21.45
CA ARG A 9 -28.54 17.12 20.54
C ARG A 9 -27.96 15.74 20.82
N SER A 10 -28.07 14.85 19.83
CA SER A 10 -27.53 13.50 19.87
C SER A 10 -26.05 13.57 20.24
N SER A 11 -25.73 13.26 21.49
CA SER A 11 -24.36 13.23 21.95
C SER A 11 -23.64 12.17 21.14
N SER A 12 -22.48 12.53 20.59
CA SER A 12 -21.66 11.60 19.79
C SER A 12 -21.18 10.40 20.62
N ALA A 13 -21.20 10.51 21.95
CA ALA A 13 -20.85 9.47 22.89
C ALA A 13 -21.83 8.29 22.83
N TRP A 14 -21.31 7.07 22.96
CA TRP A 14 -22.12 5.86 23.08
C TRP A 14 -22.64 5.75 24.52
N ALA A 15 -23.95 5.67 24.68
CA ALA A 15 -24.56 5.44 25.98
C ALA A 15 -24.30 3.99 26.46
N ASN A 16 -24.32 3.75 27.77
CA ASN A 16 -24.09 2.41 28.30
C ASN A 16 -25.14 1.39 27.83
N GLU A 17 -26.40 1.81 27.77
CA GLU A 17 -27.51 1.02 27.23
C GLU A 17 -27.28 0.64 25.76
N GLU A 18 -26.83 1.61 24.96
CA GLU A 18 -26.51 1.42 23.54
C GLU A 18 -25.35 0.42 23.36
N LEU A 19 -24.37 0.41 24.28
CA LEU A 19 -23.29 -0.57 24.28
C LEU A 19 -23.78 -1.97 24.65
N LEU A 20 -24.72 -2.09 25.59
CA LEU A 20 -25.32 -3.38 25.94
C LEU A 20 -26.12 -3.96 24.77
N GLN A 21 -26.89 -3.13 24.07
CA GLN A 21 -27.61 -3.51 22.85
C GLN A 21 -26.66 -3.92 21.73
N LEU A 22 -25.51 -3.25 21.58
CA LEU A 22 -24.47 -3.66 20.63
C LEU A 22 -23.87 -5.02 20.97
N VAL A 23 -23.57 -5.27 22.25
CA VAL A 23 -23.02 -6.56 22.69
C VAL A 23 -24.07 -7.67 22.55
N GLN A 24 -25.35 -7.37 22.78
CA GLN A 24 -26.44 -8.31 22.51
C GLN A 24 -26.56 -8.64 21.02
N ALA A 25 -26.56 -7.62 20.14
CA ALA A 25 -26.57 -7.84 18.69
C ALA A 25 -25.38 -8.70 18.24
N TRP A 26 -24.22 -8.50 18.87
CA TRP A 26 -23.01 -9.29 18.59
C TRP A 26 -23.16 -10.75 19.04
N GLU A 27 -23.71 -10.99 20.23
CA GLU A 27 -24.02 -12.35 20.72
C GLU A 27 -24.96 -13.10 19.77
N GLU A 28 -25.93 -12.41 19.17
CA GLU A 28 -26.90 -13.01 18.22
C GLU A 28 -26.33 -13.28 16.82
N VAL A 29 -25.24 -12.61 16.42
CA VAL A 29 -24.69 -12.72 15.05
C VAL A 29 -23.57 -13.76 14.93
N VAL A 30 -22.90 -14.10 16.04
CA VAL A 30 -21.67 -14.89 15.97
C VAL A 30 -21.86 -16.29 16.55
N ASP A 31 -22.04 -17.26 15.65
CA ASP A 31 -22.35 -18.65 15.99
C ASP A 31 -21.20 -19.38 16.74
N ASP A 32 -19.93 -19.11 16.41
CA ASP A 32 -18.77 -19.82 17.01
C ASP A 32 -17.93 -18.93 17.97
N PRO A 33 -17.75 -19.31 19.25
CA PRO A 33 -16.90 -18.63 20.27
C PRO A 33 -15.45 -18.37 19.90
N LYS A 34 -14.87 -19.13 18.98
CA LYS A 34 -13.40 -19.26 18.95
C LYS A 34 -12.69 -18.24 18.04
N ASN A 35 -13.40 -17.55 17.16
CA ASN A 35 -12.83 -16.55 16.24
C ASN A 35 -13.50 -15.16 16.36
N ARG A 36 -14.03 -14.81 17.54
CA ARG A 36 -14.98 -13.70 17.69
C ARG A 36 -14.41 -12.29 17.70
N LEU A 37 -13.10 -12.11 17.82
CA LEU A 37 -12.51 -10.76 17.93
C LEU A 37 -12.42 -10.01 16.58
N LEU A 38 -12.53 -10.72 15.46
CA LEU A 38 -12.50 -10.17 14.11
C LEU A 38 -13.74 -10.61 13.35
N LEU A 39 -14.54 -9.64 12.91
CA LEU A 39 -15.72 -9.89 12.07
C LEU A 39 -15.36 -9.73 10.60
N SER A 40 -15.76 -10.69 9.78
CA SER A 40 -15.76 -10.58 8.32
C SER A 40 -16.61 -9.39 7.86
N THR A 41 -16.46 -9.00 6.59
CA THR A 41 -17.24 -7.90 6.02
C THR A 41 -18.75 -8.20 6.05
N GLY A 42 -19.15 -9.45 5.84
CA GLY A 42 -20.55 -9.88 5.93
C GLY A 42 -21.10 -9.77 7.34
N GLU A 43 -20.39 -10.31 8.34
CA GLU A 43 -20.80 -10.28 9.75
C GLU A 43 -20.91 -8.85 10.29
N ARG A 44 -20.08 -7.92 9.81
CA ARG A 44 -20.18 -6.50 10.18
C ARG A 44 -21.51 -5.88 9.72
N SER A 45 -21.96 -6.22 8.51
CA SER A 45 -23.27 -5.78 8.01
C SER A 45 -24.42 -6.41 8.80
N THR A 46 -24.33 -7.71 9.11
CA THR A 46 -25.33 -8.41 9.93
C THR A 46 -25.40 -7.84 11.35
N LEU A 47 -24.26 -7.54 11.97
CA LEU A 47 -24.17 -6.90 13.28
C LEU A 47 -24.89 -5.54 13.29
N HIS A 48 -24.65 -4.71 12.27
CA HIS A 48 -25.32 -3.41 12.16
C HIS A 48 -26.83 -3.55 11.96
N ALA A 49 -27.27 -4.50 11.13
CA ALA A 49 -28.69 -4.77 10.92
C ALA A 49 -29.38 -5.22 12.22
N ARG A 50 -28.76 -6.15 12.97
CA ARG A 50 -29.27 -6.61 14.27
C ARG A 50 -29.27 -5.52 15.32
N PHE A 51 -28.22 -4.70 15.38
CA PHE A 51 -28.18 -3.54 16.27
C PHE A 51 -29.32 -2.55 15.96
N CYS A 52 -29.57 -2.24 14.69
CA CYS A 52 -30.70 -1.38 14.29
C CYS A 52 -32.05 -1.99 14.70
N ALA A 53 -32.21 -3.31 14.58
CA ALA A 53 -33.42 -4.02 14.98
C ALA A 53 -33.66 -3.95 16.50
N ILE A 54 -32.62 -4.19 17.31
CA ILE A 54 -32.72 -4.14 18.79
C ILE A 54 -32.97 -2.72 19.28
N THR A 55 -32.27 -1.73 18.72
CA THR A 55 -32.42 -0.33 19.15
C THR A 55 -33.69 0.34 18.63
N GLY A 56 -34.36 -0.26 17.64
CA GLY A 56 -35.47 0.35 16.91
C GLY A 56 -35.08 1.63 16.17
N SER A 57 -33.79 1.86 15.92
CA SER A 57 -33.30 3.11 15.33
C SER A 57 -32.11 2.88 14.40
N ASN A 58 -32.01 3.69 13.35
CA ASN A 58 -30.88 3.71 12.42
C ASN A 58 -29.92 4.90 12.69
N LYS A 59 -29.88 5.40 13.92
CA LYS A 59 -29.11 6.61 14.29
C LYS A 59 -27.59 6.43 14.12
N ARG A 60 -27.08 5.20 14.26
CA ARG A 60 -25.66 4.88 14.08
C ARG A 60 -25.44 4.24 12.71
N SER A 61 -24.44 4.74 11.99
CA SER A 61 -24.00 4.15 10.73
C SER A 61 -23.25 2.83 10.95
N LEU A 62 -23.22 1.97 9.93
CA LEU A 62 -22.43 0.73 9.89
C LEU A 62 -20.98 0.94 10.34
N SER A 63 -20.34 2.00 9.83
CA SER A 63 -18.96 2.37 10.18
C SER A 63 -18.80 2.75 11.65
N SER A 64 -19.80 3.41 12.24
CA SER A 64 -19.79 3.75 13.67
C SER A 64 -19.91 2.50 14.53
N VAL A 65 -20.85 1.61 14.20
CA VAL A 65 -21.05 0.32 14.90
C VAL A 65 -19.81 -0.56 14.82
N THR A 66 -19.25 -0.72 13.61
CA THR A 66 -18.03 -1.51 13.38
C THR A 66 -16.84 -0.97 14.17
N ARG A 67 -16.64 0.35 14.17
CA ARG A 67 -15.57 1.00 14.93
C ARG A 67 -15.77 0.79 16.43
N GLN A 68 -17.01 0.88 16.92
CA GLN A 68 -17.30 0.70 18.33
C GLN A 68 -17.12 -0.75 18.78
N HIS A 69 -17.55 -1.71 17.96
CA HIS A 69 -17.26 -3.13 18.17
C HIS A 69 -15.75 -3.37 18.32
N HIS A 70 -14.94 -2.87 17.39
CA HIS A 70 -13.48 -3.01 17.47
C HIS A 70 -12.90 -2.42 18.77
N ARG A 71 -13.40 -1.25 19.21
CA ARG A 71 -12.99 -0.64 20.48
C ARG A 71 -13.36 -1.50 21.69
N LEU A 72 -14.53 -2.15 21.68
CA LEU A 72 -14.93 -3.09 22.72
C LEU A 72 -14.01 -4.31 22.75
N CYS A 73 -13.64 -4.87 21.59
CA CYS A 73 -12.67 -5.97 21.50
C CYS A 73 -11.31 -5.59 22.10
N THR A 74 -10.77 -4.41 21.76
CA THR A 74 -9.50 -3.94 22.34
C THR A 74 -9.62 -3.74 23.84
N SER A 75 -10.66 -3.04 24.32
CA SER A 75 -10.90 -2.85 25.75
C SER A 75 -10.99 -4.18 26.50
N TYR A 76 -11.73 -5.15 25.96
CA TYR A 76 -11.87 -6.48 26.55
C TYR A 76 -10.52 -7.20 26.67
N ARG A 77 -9.71 -7.21 25.60
CA ARG A 77 -8.36 -7.81 25.61
C ARG A 77 -7.48 -7.22 26.71
N LEU A 78 -7.47 -5.90 26.85
CA LEU A 78 -6.71 -5.23 27.92
C LEU A 78 -7.14 -5.71 29.31
N ILE A 79 -8.45 -5.80 29.54
CA ILE A 79 -9.00 -6.19 30.83
C ILE A 79 -8.61 -7.65 31.14
N VAL A 80 -8.77 -8.55 30.18
CA VAL A 80 -8.38 -9.97 30.34
C VAL A 80 -6.88 -10.12 30.60
N GLU A 81 -6.03 -9.42 29.85
CA GLU A 81 -4.58 -9.45 30.03
C GLU A 81 -4.16 -8.90 31.40
N THR A 82 -4.80 -7.80 31.83
CA THR A 82 -4.55 -7.20 33.15
C THR A 82 -4.99 -8.14 34.27
N ASN A 83 -6.19 -8.73 34.17
CA ASN A 83 -6.68 -9.70 35.16
C ASN A 83 -5.78 -10.94 35.21
N LYS A 84 -5.30 -11.43 34.07
CA LYS A 84 -4.37 -12.55 34.01
C LYS A 84 -3.02 -12.24 34.66
N ARG A 85 -2.49 -11.02 34.47
CA ARG A 85 -1.29 -10.55 35.18
C ARG A 85 -1.53 -10.40 36.68
N SER A 86 -2.69 -9.88 37.06
CA SER A 86 -3.11 -9.72 38.45
C SER A 86 -3.11 -11.05 39.20
N LEU A 87 -3.68 -12.11 38.61
CA LEU A 87 -3.66 -13.44 39.19
C LEU A 87 -2.24 -14.01 39.38
N LYS A 88 -1.31 -13.69 38.49
CA LYS A 88 0.08 -14.16 38.58
C LYS A 88 0.89 -13.41 39.63
N ASN A 89 0.65 -12.10 39.76
CA ASN A 89 1.47 -11.21 40.58
C ASN A 89 0.85 -10.91 41.95
N GLY A 90 -0.38 -11.38 42.20
CA GLY A 90 -1.15 -11.03 43.40
C GLY A 90 -1.58 -9.56 43.43
N SER A 91 -1.54 -8.85 42.30
CA SER A 91 -2.00 -7.45 42.22
C SER A 91 -3.53 -7.39 42.09
N PRO A 92 -4.18 -6.25 42.40
CA PRO A 92 -5.63 -6.10 42.22
C PRO A 92 -6.07 -6.32 40.77
N GLY A 93 -7.29 -6.85 40.57
CA GLY A 93 -7.88 -7.04 39.25
C GLY A 93 -8.28 -5.71 38.62
N TRP A 94 -8.57 -5.71 37.31
CA TRP A 94 -8.92 -4.49 36.55
C TRP A 94 -10.01 -3.65 37.22
N PHE A 95 -11.07 -4.30 37.73
CA PHE A 95 -12.20 -3.63 38.36
C PHE A 95 -11.94 -3.19 39.80
N ASP A 96 -10.87 -3.68 40.42
CA ASP A 96 -10.41 -3.28 41.77
C ASP A 96 -9.42 -2.11 41.71
N LEU A 97 -8.84 -1.83 40.53
CA LEU A 97 -7.99 -0.67 40.30
C LEU A 97 -8.79 0.62 40.39
N SER A 98 -8.15 1.68 40.89
CA SER A 98 -8.72 3.02 40.89
C SER A 98 -8.94 3.54 39.45
N THR A 99 -9.88 4.46 39.27
CA THR A 99 -10.16 5.08 37.97
C THR A 99 -8.91 5.72 37.34
N ALA A 100 -8.01 6.25 38.18
CA ALA A 100 -6.74 6.83 37.75
C ALA A 100 -5.79 5.77 37.17
N GLU A 101 -5.63 4.63 37.84
CA GLU A 101 -4.80 3.51 37.38
C GLU A 101 -5.38 2.87 36.10
N GLN A 102 -6.69 2.66 36.05
CA GLN A 102 -7.36 2.19 34.83
C GLN A 102 -7.14 3.16 33.66
N HIS A 103 -7.12 4.47 33.92
CA HIS A 103 -6.81 5.47 32.91
C HIS A 103 -5.34 5.44 32.48
N GLU A 104 -4.40 5.23 33.41
CA GLU A 104 -2.97 5.08 33.11
C GLU A 104 -2.71 3.86 32.22
N LEU A 105 -3.23 2.68 32.59
CA LEU A 105 -3.10 1.46 31.79
C LEU A 105 -3.67 1.64 30.38
N ARG A 106 -4.82 2.32 30.27
CA ARG A 106 -5.37 2.70 28.96
C ARG A 106 -4.44 3.63 28.21
N ARG A 107 -3.83 4.64 28.84
CA ARG A 107 -2.89 5.56 28.17
C ARG A 107 -1.65 4.84 27.65
N ILE A 108 -1.08 3.94 28.44
CA ILE A 108 0.10 3.18 28.07
C ILE A 108 -0.18 2.32 26.82
N GLN A 109 -1.34 1.63 26.79
CA GLN A 109 -1.71 0.78 25.66
C GLN A 109 -2.24 1.57 24.44
N ASN A 110 -2.89 2.72 24.65
CA ASN A 110 -3.44 3.59 23.60
C ASN A 110 -2.38 4.37 22.80
N LYS A 111 -1.07 4.23 23.08
CA LYS A 111 -0.04 4.84 22.22
C LYS A 111 -0.18 4.40 20.75
N LYS A 112 -0.73 3.20 20.51
CA LYS A 112 -0.96 2.63 19.17
C LYS A 112 -2.43 2.68 18.72
N GLU A 113 -3.39 2.47 19.61
CA GLU A 113 -4.82 2.42 19.26
C GLU A 113 -5.60 3.61 19.87
N LYS A 114 -6.29 4.41 19.05
CA LYS A 114 -7.08 5.56 19.54
C LYS A 114 -8.52 5.16 19.88
N GLY A 115 -8.87 5.27 21.16
CA GLY A 115 -10.27 5.39 21.60
C GLY A 115 -10.82 4.15 22.30
N MET A 116 -10.21 3.76 23.42
CA MET A 116 -10.70 2.72 24.32
C MET A 116 -12.09 3.06 24.88
N THR A 117 -13.01 2.10 24.90
CA THR A 117 -14.32 2.28 25.54
C THR A 117 -14.25 1.90 27.02
N VAL A 118 -14.90 2.68 27.89
CA VAL A 118 -15.06 2.32 29.31
C VAL A 118 -16.00 1.12 29.39
N ILE A 119 -15.52 0.01 29.95
CA ILE A 119 -16.30 -1.20 30.15
C ILE A 119 -16.63 -1.30 31.64
N ASN A 120 -17.92 -1.38 31.97
CA ASN A 120 -18.38 -1.68 33.33
C ASN A 120 -18.38 -3.20 33.58
N PRO A 121 -18.48 -3.67 34.83
CA PRO A 121 -18.45 -5.10 35.15
C PRO A 121 -19.52 -5.91 34.41
N ASP A 122 -20.71 -5.35 34.20
CA ASP A 122 -21.83 -6.03 33.54
C ASP A 122 -21.57 -6.28 32.05
N LEU A 123 -21.08 -5.26 31.35
CA LEU A 123 -20.68 -5.34 29.95
C LEU A 123 -19.50 -6.31 29.80
N PHE A 124 -18.54 -6.30 30.73
CA PHE A 124 -17.44 -7.27 30.73
C PHE A 124 -17.92 -8.70 30.87
N ARG A 125 -18.86 -8.99 31.78
CA ARG A 125 -19.42 -10.34 31.94
C ARG A 125 -20.09 -10.86 30.67
N ARG A 126 -20.75 -9.98 29.90
CA ARG A 126 -21.32 -10.36 28.59
C ARG A 126 -20.23 -10.58 27.55
N LEU A 127 -19.24 -9.70 27.47
CA LEU A 127 -18.10 -9.85 26.58
C LEU A 127 -17.28 -11.12 26.88
N ASP A 128 -17.09 -11.46 28.15
CA ASP A 128 -16.42 -12.69 28.58
C ASP A 128 -17.21 -13.95 28.23
N ARG A 129 -18.54 -13.87 28.19
CA ARG A 129 -19.38 -14.97 27.71
C ARG A 129 -19.23 -15.18 26.20
N ILE A 130 -19.14 -14.09 25.44
CA ILE A 130 -18.99 -14.12 23.99
C ILE A 130 -17.56 -14.56 23.63
N CYS A 131 -16.55 -13.84 24.13
CA CYS A 131 -15.16 -13.95 23.72
C CYS A 131 -14.30 -14.86 24.62
N GLY A 132 -14.81 -15.26 25.78
CA GLY A 132 -14.04 -16.07 26.72
C GLY A 132 -13.87 -17.49 26.20
N ASP A 133 -12.66 -18.03 26.35
CA ASP A 133 -12.28 -19.41 26.04
C ASP A 133 -12.90 -20.42 27.00
N LYS A 134 -14.17 -20.24 27.39
CA LYS A 134 -14.95 -21.31 27.99
C LYS A 134 -15.23 -22.29 26.87
N ALA A 135 -14.22 -23.10 26.57
CA ALA A 135 -14.37 -24.41 26.01
C ALA A 135 -15.45 -25.05 26.88
N VAL A 136 -16.67 -25.07 26.35
CA VAL A 136 -17.71 -25.94 26.84
C VAL A 136 -17.03 -27.29 26.80
N GLU A 137 -16.63 -27.79 27.96
CA GLU A 137 -16.28 -29.19 28.15
C GLU A 137 -17.58 -29.92 27.85
N VAL A 138 -17.84 -30.12 26.56
CA VAL A 138 -18.79 -31.10 26.09
C VAL A 138 -18.21 -32.39 26.61
N LYS A 139 -18.74 -32.80 27.78
CA LYS A 139 -18.45 -34.08 28.40
C LYS A 139 -18.69 -35.13 27.34
N LYS A 140 -17.63 -35.53 26.64
CA LYS A 140 -17.66 -36.71 25.79
C LYS A 140 -18.13 -37.84 26.70
N PRO A 141 -19.20 -38.57 26.36
CA PRO A 141 -19.66 -39.68 27.18
C PRO A 141 -18.47 -40.63 27.37
N LYS A 142 -18.12 -40.88 28.63
CA LYS A 142 -17.05 -41.82 29.03
C LYS A 142 -17.40 -43.20 28.50
N LEU A 143 -16.91 -43.54 27.31
CA LEU A 143 -16.69 -44.93 26.93
C LEU A 143 -15.54 -45.43 27.79
N LYS A 144 -15.89 -46.28 28.77
CA LYS A 144 -14.96 -47.12 29.53
C LYS A 144 -14.13 -47.93 28.53
N MET A 145 -12.88 -47.54 28.31
CA MET A 145 -11.85 -48.44 27.80
C MET A 145 -10.78 -48.57 28.87
N THR A 146 -10.74 -49.77 29.42
CA THR A 146 -9.74 -50.27 30.35
C THR A 146 -8.39 -50.41 29.64
N GLY A 147 -7.36 -49.85 30.26
CA GLY A 147 -6.02 -50.42 30.19
C GLY A 147 -5.00 -49.71 29.29
N ARG A 148 -3.84 -49.49 29.91
CA ARG A 148 -2.49 -49.39 29.33
C ARG A 148 -1.91 -47.97 29.14
N LYS A 149 -1.28 -47.54 30.25
CA LYS A 149 0.06 -46.93 30.41
C LYS A 149 0.57 -45.91 29.37
N GLN A 150 0.79 -44.71 29.90
CA GLN A 150 2.03 -43.91 29.83
C GLN A 150 2.71 -43.78 28.46
N SER A 151 2.38 -42.72 27.73
CA SER A 151 3.33 -41.79 27.10
C SER A 151 2.57 -40.79 26.22
N GLU A 152 2.16 -39.63 26.75
CA GLU A 152 1.87 -38.46 25.88
C GLU A 152 1.73 -37.21 26.74
N LEU A 153 2.87 -36.65 27.11
CA LEU A 153 3.00 -35.36 27.77
C LEU A 153 3.93 -34.54 26.89
N LEU A 154 3.43 -34.08 25.72
CA LEU A 154 4.09 -33.10 24.84
C LEU A 154 3.23 -32.74 23.59
N LYS A 155 1.92 -32.45 23.74
CA LYS A 155 1.10 -31.93 22.62
C LYS A 155 0.03 -30.93 23.09
N PHE A 156 0.46 -29.79 23.65
CA PHE A 156 -0.44 -28.65 23.87
C PHE A 156 0.16 -27.30 23.43
N SER A 157 1.16 -27.34 22.53
CA SER A 157 1.95 -26.17 22.11
C SER A 157 1.67 -25.69 20.67
N HIS A 158 0.52 -26.03 20.06
CA HIS A 158 0.23 -25.65 18.67
C HIS A 158 -0.77 -24.49 18.50
N HIS A 159 -1.48 -24.06 19.54
CA HIS A 159 -2.44 -22.95 19.42
C HIS A 159 -1.87 -21.56 19.75
N THR A 160 -0.76 -21.46 20.47
CA THR A 160 -0.03 -20.19 20.69
C THR A 160 0.83 -19.77 19.51
N LYS A 161 1.08 -20.66 18.53
CA LYS A 161 1.96 -20.36 17.38
C LYS A 161 1.27 -19.56 16.27
N LYS A 162 -0.06 -19.69 16.10
CA LYS A 162 -0.83 -18.94 15.08
C LYS A 162 -0.95 -17.43 15.34
N PHE A 163 -0.78 -16.97 16.59
CA PHE A 163 -0.81 -15.54 16.91
C PHE A 163 0.54 -14.85 16.72
N ALA A 164 1.65 -15.59 16.85
CA ALA A 164 2.96 -15.07 16.49
C ALA A 164 3.03 -14.75 14.99
N ASP A 165 2.51 -15.63 14.13
CA ASP A 165 2.54 -15.42 12.68
C ASP A 165 1.73 -14.18 12.22
N MET A 166 0.61 -13.86 12.88
CA MET A 166 -0.24 -12.70 12.51
C MET A 166 0.30 -11.36 13.03
N GLU A 167 0.98 -11.36 14.18
CA GLU A 167 1.71 -10.17 14.68
C GLU A 167 2.99 -9.93 13.86
N GLU A 168 3.62 -11.01 13.37
CA GLU A 168 4.77 -10.95 12.47
C GLU A 168 4.37 -10.37 11.08
N GLU A 169 3.20 -10.71 10.56
CA GLU A 169 2.70 -10.20 9.27
C GLU A 169 2.35 -8.70 9.32
N SER A 170 1.88 -8.19 10.46
CA SER A 170 1.70 -6.75 10.67
C SER A 170 3.03 -5.98 10.74
N LEU A 171 4.10 -6.60 11.24
CA LEU A 171 5.41 -5.98 11.34
C LEU A 171 6.14 -5.99 9.98
N LYS A 172 5.91 -7.01 9.15
CA LYS A 172 6.44 -7.10 7.77
C LYS A 172 6.07 -5.91 6.89
N ASN A 173 4.91 -5.28 7.13
CA ASN A 173 4.48 -4.11 6.36
C ASN A 173 5.06 -2.76 6.84
N THR A 174 5.88 -2.75 7.91
CA THR A 174 6.46 -1.51 8.43
C THR A 174 7.82 -1.26 7.79
N TRP A 175 7.89 -0.24 6.93
CA TRP A 175 9.14 0.20 6.30
C TRP A 175 10.16 0.65 7.35
N THR A 176 11.27 -0.05 7.41
CA THR A 176 12.42 0.27 8.26
C THR A 176 13.23 1.43 7.68
N ALA A 177 14.14 2.00 8.46
CA ALA A 177 15.07 3.02 7.97
C ALA A 177 15.92 2.52 6.79
N ARG A 178 16.30 1.23 6.81
CA ARG A 178 17.00 0.56 5.71
C ARG A 178 16.15 0.53 4.45
N ASP A 179 14.86 0.19 4.55
CA ASP A 179 13.96 0.15 3.39
C ASP A 179 13.80 1.52 2.75
N TRP A 180 13.74 2.59 3.56
CA TRP A 180 13.70 3.95 3.04
C TRP A 180 14.98 4.34 2.30
N ALA A 181 16.15 3.97 2.83
CA ALA A 181 17.42 4.21 2.15
C ALA A 181 17.45 3.49 0.80
N LEU A 182 17.21 2.16 0.78
CA LEU A 182 17.15 1.35 -0.44
C LEU A 182 16.16 1.89 -1.47
N PHE A 183 15.00 2.39 -1.03
CA PHE A 183 14.02 3.01 -1.92
C PHE A 183 14.52 4.28 -2.59
N VAL A 184 15.24 5.14 -1.86
CA VAL A 184 15.80 6.37 -2.45
C VAL A 184 16.91 6.01 -3.44
N GLU A 185 17.74 4.99 -3.16
CA GLU A 185 18.76 4.52 -4.12
C GLU A 185 18.11 3.93 -5.37
N ALA A 186 17.11 3.08 -5.20
CA ALA A 186 16.36 2.50 -6.30
C ALA A 186 15.63 3.55 -7.16
N TRP A 187 15.08 4.59 -6.54
CA TRP A 187 14.47 5.71 -7.27
C TRP A 187 15.54 6.48 -8.05
N GLN A 188 16.72 6.71 -7.48
CA GLN A 188 17.82 7.31 -8.21
C GLN A 188 18.24 6.46 -9.42
N TYR A 189 18.48 5.15 -9.22
CA TYR A 189 18.84 4.26 -10.34
C TYR A 189 17.76 4.23 -11.43
N ALA A 190 16.49 4.23 -11.05
CA ALA A 190 15.40 4.29 -12.02
C ALA A 190 15.37 5.61 -12.80
N VAL A 191 15.72 6.74 -12.18
CA VAL A 191 15.84 8.04 -12.88
C VAL A 191 17.04 8.05 -13.82
N ASP A 192 18.20 7.59 -13.34
CA ASP A 192 19.45 7.60 -14.09
C ASP A 192 19.37 6.68 -15.31
N GLU A 193 18.90 5.44 -15.13
CA GLU A 193 18.65 4.49 -16.20
C GLU A 193 17.63 5.03 -17.23
N PHE A 194 16.58 5.70 -16.77
CA PHE A 194 15.56 6.26 -17.65
C PHE A 194 16.07 7.47 -18.46
N LEU A 195 17.05 8.20 -17.94
CA LEU A 195 17.77 9.24 -18.67
C LEU A 195 18.75 8.64 -19.69
N GLU A 196 19.47 7.57 -19.32
CA GLU A 196 20.44 6.88 -20.17
C GLU A 196 19.80 6.18 -21.38
N TYR A 197 18.65 5.54 -21.21
CA TYR A 197 17.94 4.86 -22.30
C TYR A 197 17.35 5.80 -23.37
N GLY A 198 17.65 7.10 -23.29
CA GLY A 198 17.53 7.97 -24.44
C GLY A 198 16.08 8.17 -24.87
N ASN A 199 15.18 8.45 -23.92
CA ASN A 199 13.99 9.19 -24.29
C ASN A 199 14.46 10.45 -24.99
N LYS A 200 14.17 10.55 -26.30
CA LYS A 200 14.43 11.75 -27.07
C LYS A 200 13.86 12.90 -26.26
N VAL A 201 14.65 13.96 -26.07
CA VAL A 201 14.35 15.10 -25.19
C VAL A 201 12.92 15.65 -25.41
N ASP A 202 12.34 15.44 -26.59
CA ASP A 202 10.99 15.87 -26.96
C ASP A 202 9.83 15.01 -26.40
N GLU A 203 10.06 13.76 -25.99
CA GLU A 203 9.01 12.86 -25.51
C GLU A 203 8.85 12.94 -23.98
N LYS A 204 7.75 13.55 -23.54
CA LYS A 204 7.45 13.80 -22.13
C LYS A 204 6.94 12.54 -21.45
N VAL A 205 7.82 11.60 -21.20
CA VAL A 205 7.47 10.36 -20.53
C VAL A 205 7.76 10.51 -19.04
N LYS A 206 6.71 10.38 -18.23
CA LYS A 206 6.82 10.36 -16.78
C LYS A 206 7.51 9.07 -16.34
N LEU A 207 8.49 9.17 -15.43
CA LEU A 207 9.13 8.01 -14.81
C LEU A 207 8.08 7.01 -14.27
N PRO A 208 8.03 5.78 -14.81
CA PRO A 208 7.06 4.79 -14.35
C PRO A 208 7.40 4.25 -12.95
N ASN A 209 6.42 4.23 -12.04
CA ASN A 209 6.65 3.73 -10.67
C ASN A 209 6.96 2.22 -10.61
N TRP A 210 6.64 1.45 -11.66
CA TRP A 210 7.01 0.03 -11.72
C TRP A 210 8.53 -0.14 -11.89
N LEU A 211 9.21 0.80 -12.55
CA LEU A 211 10.67 0.76 -12.71
C LEU A 211 11.37 1.01 -11.37
N ILE A 212 10.88 1.98 -10.60
CA ILE A 212 11.34 2.22 -9.22
C ILE A 212 11.16 0.96 -8.36
N ARG A 213 10.02 0.27 -8.48
CA ARG A 213 9.79 -1.00 -7.78
C ARG A 213 10.79 -2.06 -8.20
N GLN A 214 11.03 -2.21 -9.51
CA GLN A 214 11.97 -3.19 -10.04
C GLN A 214 13.38 -2.97 -9.48
N LYS A 215 13.87 -1.72 -9.51
CA LYS A 215 15.15 -1.37 -8.90
C LYS A 215 15.16 -1.58 -7.40
N PHE A 216 14.06 -1.29 -6.71
CA PHE A 216 13.96 -1.49 -5.26
C PHE A 216 14.11 -2.96 -4.87
N VAL A 217 13.48 -3.86 -5.61
CA VAL A 217 13.66 -5.31 -5.41
C VAL A 217 15.08 -5.74 -5.77
N ALA A 218 15.65 -5.20 -6.85
CA ALA A 218 17.02 -5.53 -7.28
C ALA A 218 18.09 -5.14 -6.26
N VAL A 219 17.93 -4.02 -5.54
CA VAL A 219 18.84 -3.60 -4.46
C VAL A 219 18.55 -4.28 -3.11
N GLY A 220 17.69 -5.30 -3.08
CA GLY A 220 17.39 -6.09 -1.88
C GLY A 220 16.20 -5.62 -1.05
N GLY A 221 15.31 -4.79 -1.62
CA GLY A 221 14.03 -4.44 -1.00
C GLY A 221 13.04 -5.62 -0.98
N PRO A 222 12.02 -5.61 -0.10
CA PRO A 222 11.05 -6.70 0.00
C PRO A 222 10.28 -6.95 -1.30
N GLN A 223 10.27 -8.21 -1.77
CA GLN A 223 9.67 -8.63 -3.04
C GLN A 223 8.13 -8.45 -3.07
N ASP A 224 7.47 -8.52 -1.91
CA ASP A 224 6.03 -8.33 -1.72
C ASP A 224 5.60 -6.86 -1.81
N THR A 225 6.54 -5.92 -1.88
CA THR A 225 6.24 -4.50 -2.01
C THR A 225 5.49 -4.22 -3.31
N SER A 226 4.26 -3.73 -3.24
CA SER A 226 3.47 -3.41 -4.44
C SER A 226 3.86 -2.07 -5.09
N VAL A 227 3.57 -1.90 -6.39
CA VAL A 227 3.75 -0.60 -7.10
C VAL A 227 2.94 0.53 -6.43
N GLY A 228 1.77 0.19 -5.86
CA GLY A 228 0.95 1.12 -5.09
C GLY A 228 1.65 1.62 -3.83
N SER A 229 2.37 0.73 -3.13
CA SER A 229 3.21 1.09 -1.98
C SER A 229 4.33 2.05 -2.39
N ILE A 230 5.11 1.71 -3.43
CA ILE A 230 6.15 2.57 -4.02
C ILE A 230 5.60 3.96 -4.38
N THR A 231 4.43 4.01 -5.01
CA THR A 231 3.76 5.27 -5.38
C THR A 231 3.37 6.11 -4.16
N ALA A 232 2.86 5.47 -3.09
CA ALA A 232 2.52 6.15 -1.86
C ALA A 232 3.77 6.68 -1.12
N LYS A 233 4.85 5.88 -1.09
CA LYS A 233 6.12 6.21 -0.45
C LYS A 233 6.84 7.35 -1.17
N LYS A 234 6.90 7.31 -2.50
CA LYS A 234 7.40 8.40 -3.35
C LYS A 234 6.70 9.73 -3.02
N ARG A 235 5.35 9.73 -3.00
CA ARG A 235 4.58 10.93 -2.65
C ARG A 235 4.88 11.44 -1.24
N CYS A 236 5.04 10.52 -0.27
CA CYS A 236 5.36 10.87 1.10
C CYS A 236 6.75 11.55 1.21
N ILE A 237 7.77 11.01 0.52
CA ILE A 237 9.11 11.61 0.48
C ILE A 237 9.08 12.98 -0.20
N ILE A 238 8.45 13.12 -1.37
CA ILE A 238 8.36 14.41 -2.08
C ILE A 238 7.71 15.48 -1.20
N GLN A 239 6.61 15.14 -0.51
CA GLN A 239 5.94 16.07 0.40
C GLN A 239 6.82 16.43 1.60
N SER A 240 7.56 15.46 2.13
CA SER A 240 8.50 15.69 3.24
C SER A 240 9.67 16.56 2.82
N TYR A 241 10.24 16.33 1.63
CA TYR A 241 11.29 17.15 1.03
C TYR A 241 10.86 18.61 0.91
N HIS A 242 9.70 18.87 0.28
CA HIS A 242 9.21 20.25 0.13
C HIS A 242 8.90 20.92 1.47
N PHE A 243 8.37 20.17 2.44
CA PHE A 243 8.14 20.69 3.78
C PHE A 243 9.45 21.07 4.48
N ILE A 244 10.47 20.21 4.42
CA ILE A 244 11.79 20.47 4.98
C ILE A 244 12.43 21.67 4.27
N GLN A 245 12.36 21.76 2.94
CA GLN A 245 12.88 22.88 2.16
C GLN A 245 12.26 24.23 2.60
N GLN A 246 10.94 24.26 2.85
CA GLN A 246 10.26 25.45 3.40
C GLN A 246 10.73 25.79 4.81
N CYS A 247 10.95 24.76 5.66
CA CYS A 247 11.43 24.96 7.01
C CYS A 247 12.88 25.46 7.05
N VAL A 248 13.76 24.91 6.20
CA VAL A 248 15.15 25.35 6.08
C VAL A 248 15.19 26.82 5.70
N ALA A 249 14.48 27.23 4.65
CA ALA A 249 14.42 28.63 4.24
C ALA A 249 13.85 29.55 5.33
N GLY A 250 12.85 29.08 6.08
CA GLY A 250 12.26 29.83 7.19
C GLY A 250 13.17 29.98 8.40
N LEU A 251 13.90 28.93 8.77
CA LEU A 251 14.85 28.95 9.89
C LEU A 251 16.08 29.79 9.55
N GLU A 252 16.60 29.64 8.34
CA GLU A 252 17.72 30.46 7.83
C GLU A 252 17.37 31.95 7.87
N ALA A 253 16.13 32.32 7.49
CA ALA A 253 15.66 33.70 7.54
C ALA A 253 15.39 34.24 8.96
N LEU A 254 15.12 33.38 9.94
CA LEU A 254 14.78 33.78 11.31
C LEU A 254 16.03 33.95 12.18
N ASP A 255 16.88 32.93 12.24
CA ASP A 255 18.03 32.89 13.15
C ASP A 255 19.27 32.19 12.57
N GLY A 256 19.23 31.79 11.29
CA GLY A 256 20.33 31.04 10.67
C GLY A 256 20.43 29.58 11.12
N SER A 257 19.44 29.05 11.84
CA SER A 257 19.46 27.66 12.30
C SER A 257 19.32 26.67 11.14
N ASP A 258 20.08 25.59 11.21
CA ASP A 258 19.98 24.49 10.26
C ASP A 258 18.96 23.44 10.75
N TRP A 259 17.97 23.13 9.92
CA TRP A 259 16.96 22.10 10.18
C TRP A 259 17.56 20.77 10.64
N PHE A 260 18.69 20.36 10.09
CA PHE A 260 19.32 19.07 10.40
C PHE A 260 20.12 19.06 11.70
N GLN A 261 20.36 20.23 12.31
CA GLN A 261 20.96 20.34 13.65
C GLN A 261 19.91 20.28 14.76
N LEU A 262 18.62 20.42 14.41
CA LEU A 262 17.53 20.32 15.36
C LEU A 262 17.33 18.88 15.84
N THR A 263 17.10 18.73 17.14
CA THR A 263 16.71 17.45 17.73
C THR A 263 15.39 16.96 17.12
N PHE A 264 15.15 15.64 17.20
CA PHE A 264 13.90 15.06 16.72
C PHE A 264 12.65 15.74 17.32
N ASN A 265 12.69 16.05 18.62
CA ASN A 265 11.57 16.70 19.32
C ASN A 265 11.29 18.11 18.81
N GLU A 266 12.33 18.87 18.44
CA GLU A 266 12.18 20.21 17.87
C GLU A 266 11.58 20.17 16.47
N ARG A 267 12.13 19.30 15.61
CA ARG A 267 11.58 19.05 14.26
C ARG A 267 10.11 18.62 14.33
N TYR A 268 9.77 17.72 15.25
CA TYR A 268 8.40 17.27 15.47
C TYR A 268 7.46 18.39 15.93
N ARG A 269 7.93 19.29 16.80
CA ARG A 269 7.15 20.45 17.25
C ARG A 269 6.94 21.47 16.12
N LEU A 270 7.97 21.77 15.33
CA LEU A 270 7.86 22.65 14.16
C LEU A 270 6.87 22.09 13.14
N GLN A 271 6.95 20.78 12.87
CA GLN A 271 6.00 20.09 12.02
C GLN A 271 4.56 20.27 12.50
N ARG A 272 4.28 20.09 13.79
CA ARG A 272 2.92 20.31 14.33
C ARG A 272 2.45 21.75 14.30
N LYS A 273 3.36 22.73 14.37
CA LYS A 273 3.02 24.16 14.31
C LYS A 273 2.66 24.59 12.88
N LEU A 274 3.42 24.10 11.89
CA LEU A 274 3.29 24.50 10.49
C LEU A 274 2.27 23.66 9.72
N VAL A 275 2.13 22.38 10.06
CA VAL A 275 1.12 21.50 9.44
C VAL A 275 -0.18 21.62 10.21
N SER A 276 -1.23 22.08 9.53
CA SER A 276 -2.57 22.22 10.12
C SER A 276 -3.00 20.93 10.84
N PRO A 277 -3.59 21.00 12.05
CA PRO A 277 -4.06 19.82 12.78
C PRO A 277 -5.06 18.94 12.02
N LYS A 278 -5.69 19.48 10.96
CA LYS A 278 -6.64 18.78 10.08
C LYS A 278 -5.96 18.00 8.96
N SER A 279 -4.70 18.29 8.67
CA SER A 279 -3.89 17.51 7.75
C SER A 279 -3.53 16.20 8.45
N SER A 280 -4.16 15.09 8.03
CA SER A 280 -3.78 13.73 8.43
C SER A 280 -2.42 13.31 7.86
N GLN A 281 -1.78 14.20 7.12
CA GLN A 281 -0.48 14.06 6.52
C GLN A 281 0.57 14.12 7.63
N ARG A 282 0.82 12.97 8.26
CA ARG A 282 2.09 12.76 8.95
C ARG A 282 3.17 12.89 7.87
N VAL A 283 3.83 14.05 7.83
CA VAL A 283 5.14 14.21 7.18
C VAL A 283 6.05 13.26 7.95
N GLY A 284 6.15 12.04 7.43
CA GLY A 284 6.36 10.82 8.21
C GLY A 284 7.66 10.13 7.86
N CYS A 285 8.66 10.90 7.44
CA CYS A 285 9.97 10.37 7.12
C CYS A 285 10.98 11.20 7.90
N GLU A 286 11.68 10.55 8.84
CA GLU A 286 12.93 11.05 9.37
C GLU A 286 13.95 11.06 8.23
N ILE A 287 13.89 12.08 7.37
CA ILE A 287 14.84 12.27 6.28
C ILE A 287 16.08 12.89 6.92
N ASP A 288 17.20 12.17 6.88
CA ASP A 288 18.50 12.70 7.27
C ASP A 288 19.06 13.65 6.18
N ARG A 289 20.16 14.35 6.49
CA ARG A 289 20.74 15.34 5.57
C ARG A 289 21.14 14.70 4.24
N VAL A 290 21.75 13.52 4.29
CA VAL A 290 22.27 12.82 3.10
C VAL A 290 21.10 12.45 2.17
N THR A 291 20.05 11.85 2.74
CA THR A 291 18.83 11.47 2.02
C THR A 291 18.13 12.70 1.47
N PHE A 292 18.08 13.81 2.22
CA PHE A 292 17.47 15.05 1.73
C PHE A 292 18.17 15.59 0.49
N LEU A 293 19.51 15.65 0.50
CA LEU A 293 20.30 16.08 -0.65
C LEU A 293 20.10 15.14 -1.85
N LYS A 294 20.17 13.82 -1.61
CA LYS A 294 19.94 12.78 -2.63
C LYS A 294 18.56 12.92 -3.27
N VAL A 295 17.51 13.10 -2.47
CA VAL A 295 16.14 13.33 -2.95
C VAL A 295 16.04 14.63 -3.76
N GLY A 296 16.74 15.69 -3.36
CA GLY A 296 16.83 16.92 -4.14
C GLY A 296 17.38 16.67 -5.55
N THR A 297 18.52 16.00 -5.66
CA THR A 297 19.12 15.62 -6.95
C THR A 297 18.18 14.75 -7.80
N ILE A 298 17.50 13.76 -7.19
CA ILE A 298 16.53 12.90 -7.88
C ILE A 298 15.35 13.73 -8.42
N ILE A 299 14.80 14.65 -7.62
CA ILE A 299 13.68 15.50 -8.02
C ILE A 299 14.10 16.45 -9.15
N ASP A 300 15.31 17.00 -9.12
CA ASP A 300 15.81 17.87 -10.18
C ASP A 300 16.00 17.11 -11.50
N LYS A 301 16.58 15.90 -11.46
CA LYS A 301 16.67 15.00 -12.63
C LYS A 301 15.29 14.57 -13.15
N GLU A 302 14.36 14.21 -12.27
CA GLU A 302 12.99 13.87 -12.67
C GLU A 302 12.24 15.09 -13.22
N LYS A 303 12.59 16.29 -12.75
CA LYS A 303 12.08 17.54 -13.29
C LYS A 303 12.62 17.77 -14.70
N GLU A 304 13.87 17.45 -15.02
CA GLU A 304 14.40 17.49 -16.39
C GLU A 304 13.60 16.57 -17.34
N LEU A 305 13.24 15.36 -16.88
CA LEU A 305 12.33 14.45 -17.61
C LEU A 305 10.93 15.05 -17.88
N GLY A 306 10.48 16.00 -17.06
CA GLY A 306 9.18 16.67 -17.20
C GLY A 306 9.22 18.12 -17.72
N MET A 307 10.39 18.79 -17.69
CA MET A 307 10.53 20.24 -17.93
C MET A 307 10.75 20.64 -19.38
N VAL A 308 10.81 19.70 -20.31
CA VAL A 308 10.55 19.99 -21.74
C VAL A 308 9.07 20.34 -21.99
N THR A 309 8.29 20.52 -20.92
CA THR A 309 7.17 21.45 -20.86
C THR A 309 7.40 22.52 -19.80
N VAL A 310 7.77 23.74 -20.20
CA VAL A 310 6.89 24.93 -20.25
C VAL A 310 7.65 26.09 -20.93
N THR A 311 7.77 26.06 -22.26
CA THR A 311 7.64 27.26 -23.12
C THR A 311 6.39 27.16 -24.00
N GLY A 312 5.46 26.29 -23.62
CA GLY A 312 4.08 26.33 -24.10
C GLY A 312 3.31 27.38 -23.32
N LEU A 313 3.20 28.59 -23.87
CA LEU A 313 2.23 29.61 -23.51
C LEU A 313 0.93 28.96 -23.04
N LYS A 314 0.63 29.08 -21.74
CA LYS A 314 -0.70 28.79 -21.20
C LYS A 314 -1.69 29.60 -22.03
N ARG A 315 -2.45 28.94 -22.92
CA ARG A 315 -3.68 29.52 -23.48
C ARG A 315 -4.53 29.93 -22.28
N LYS A 316 -4.61 31.24 -22.07
CA LYS A 316 -5.51 31.90 -21.12
C LYS A 316 -6.89 31.29 -21.32
N ARG A 317 -7.29 30.44 -20.38
CA ARG A 317 -8.68 30.03 -20.22
C ARG A 317 -9.45 31.33 -19.96
N SER A 318 -10.26 31.71 -20.95
CA SER A 318 -11.04 32.93 -20.99
C SER A 318 -11.88 33.05 -19.72
N LYS A 319 -11.47 33.95 -18.82
CA LYS A 319 -12.32 34.40 -17.72
C LYS A 319 -13.53 35.10 -18.34
N LYS A 320 -14.71 34.61 -17.98
CA LYS A 320 -16.03 35.21 -18.18
C LYS A 320 -15.97 36.71 -17.86
N LYS A 321 -16.31 37.55 -18.86
CA LYS A 321 -16.43 39.01 -18.77
C LYS A 321 -17.27 39.39 -17.54
N MET A 322 -16.65 40.01 -16.53
CA MET A 322 -17.34 40.98 -15.69
C MET A 322 -16.86 42.39 -16.08
N ARG A 323 -17.83 43.28 -16.04
CA ARG A 323 -17.88 44.65 -16.53
C ARG A 323 -16.87 45.54 -15.78
N LYS A 324 -16.14 46.38 -16.52
CA LYS A 324 -15.17 47.39 -16.04
C LYS A 324 -15.85 48.46 -15.18
N PRO A 325 -15.08 49.12 -14.29
CA PRO A 325 -14.91 50.58 -14.40
C PRO A 325 -13.46 50.97 -14.71
N LEU A 326 -13.33 52.07 -15.44
CA LEU A 326 -12.08 52.73 -15.87
C LEU A 326 -11.35 53.44 -14.72
N MET A 327 -10.04 53.63 -14.91
CA MET A 327 -9.13 54.73 -14.47
C MET A 327 -7.75 54.10 -14.20
N SER A 328 -6.57 54.64 -14.49
CA SER A 328 -6.02 55.66 -15.40
C SER A 328 -4.49 55.58 -15.19
N SER A 329 -3.70 55.75 -16.26
CA SER A 329 -2.27 56.18 -16.32
C SER A 329 -1.21 55.38 -15.51
N GLU A 330 0.10 55.32 -15.76
CA GLU A 330 1.11 55.94 -16.65
C GLU A 330 2.39 55.06 -16.46
N ALA A 331 3.14 54.67 -17.50
CA ALA A 331 4.38 55.29 -18.01
C ALA A 331 5.67 54.49 -17.67
N SER A 332 6.59 54.44 -18.66
CA SER A 332 8.05 54.21 -18.58
C SER A 332 8.56 52.82 -18.15
N SER A 333 9.71 52.29 -18.58
CA SER A 333 10.82 52.62 -19.52
C SER A 333 11.65 51.31 -19.54
N GLU A 334 11.93 50.67 -20.67
CA GLU A 334 13.17 50.74 -21.49
C GLU A 334 14.51 50.40 -20.78
N VAL A 335 15.38 49.67 -21.51
CA VAL A 335 16.87 49.52 -21.35
C VAL A 335 17.33 48.44 -20.32
N SER A 336 18.27 47.49 -20.51
CA SER A 336 19.28 47.08 -21.53
C SER A 336 19.80 45.68 -21.15
N MET A 337 20.12 44.76 -22.07
CA MET A 337 21.45 44.39 -22.61
C MET A 337 22.62 44.05 -21.65
N SER A 338 23.38 43.01 -22.05
CA SER A 338 24.75 42.58 -21.63
C SER A 338 24.77 41.59 -20.46
N ARG A 339 25.63 40.56 -20.36
CA ARG A 339 26.84 40.13 -21.09
C ARG A 339 27.22 38.75 -20.52
N SER A 340 27.60 37.78 -21.35
CA SER A 340 28.52 36.70 -20.97
C SER A 340 29.96 37.23 -21.10
N PRO A 341 30.95 36.68 -20.38
CA PRO A 341 31.70 35.55 -20.95
C PRO A 341 32.23 34.50 -19.93
N SER A 342 32.50 33.29 -20.42
CA SER A 342 33.44 32.28 -19.86
C SER A 342 34.90 32.84 -19.89
N PRO A 343 36.02 32.11 -19.65
CA PRO A 343 36.28 30.70 -19.25
C PRO A 343 37.45 30.51 -18.23
N SER A 344 37.76 29.26 -17.82
CA SER A 344 39.10 28.72 -17.43
C SER A 344 38.93 27.26 -16.94
N SER A 345 39.55 26.19 -17.49
CA SER A 345 40.96 25.75 -17.55
C SER A 345 41.58 25.65 -16.15
N SER A 346 41.99 24.50 -15.57
CA SER A 346 42.86 23.38 -16.01
C SER A 346 43.19 22.53 -14.73
N PRO A 347 44.26 21.71 -14.64
CA PRO A 347 44.36 20.28 -14.96
C PRO A 347 44.91 19.42 -13.76
N ASP A 348 45.38 18.21 -14.07
CA ASP A 348 46.29 17.33 -13.27
C ASP A 348 45.64 16.48 -12.16
N ALA A 349 46.09 15.27 -11.84
CA ALA A 349 46.98 14.27 -12.43
C ALA A 349 46.92 13.03 -11.49
N ASP A 350 47.50 11.93 -11.93
CA ASP A 350 48.06 10.84 -11.12
C ASP A 350 47.12 9.92 -10.33
N GLU A 351 46.93 8.69 -10.84
CA GLU A 351 47.06 7.52 -9.95
C GLU A 351 47.75 6.33 -10.63
N VAL A 352 49.00 6.20 -10.20
CA VAL A 352 49.98 5.12 -10.16
C VAL A 352 49.45 3.67 -10.18
N SER A 353 50.07 2.87 -11.05
CA SER A 353 50.10 1.39 -11.12
C SER A 353 50.71 0.71 -9.88
N GLU A 354 50.42 -0.60 -9.65
CA GLU A 354 51.37 -1.67 -9.19
C GLU A 354 50.62 -2.96 -8.73
N PRO A 355 51.27 -4.15 -8.60
CA PRO A 355 50.90 -5.34 -9.37
C PRO A 355 50.64 -6.64 -8.56
N GLU A 356 50.34 -7.70 -9.32
CA GLU A 356 50.56 -9.15 -9.12
C GLU A 356 50.86 -9.72 -7.72
N SER A 357 50.15 -10.81 -7.38
CA SER A 357 50.75 -11.92 -6.63
C SER A 357 50.24 -13.27 -7.12
N GLU A 358 51.13 -13.97 -7.83
CA GLU A 358 51.10 -15.41 -8.03
C GLU A 358 51.12 -16.14 -6.68
N THR A 359 50.34 -17.22 -6.57
CA THR A 359 50.74 -18.35 -5.72
C THR A 359 50.26 -19.64 -6.37
N ARG A 360 51.21 -20.33 -7.00
CA ARG A 360 51.09 -21.74 -7.41
C ARG A 360 51.27 -22.61 -6.17
N ASP A 361 50.48 -23.67 -6.07
CA ASP A 361 50.93 -24.94 -5.51
C ASP A 361 50.23 -26.11 -6.22
N PRO A 362 50.96 -27.17 -6.64
CA PRO A 362 50.39 -28.32 -7.31
C PRO A 362 50.14 -29.46 -6.30
N VAL A 363 48.90 -29.92 -6.17
CA VAL A 363 48.60 -31.19 -5.49
C VAL A 363 48.05 -32.18 -6.50
N ASN A 364 48.94 -33.10 -6.83
CA ASN A 364 48.78 -34.28 -7.66
C ASN A 364 47.91 -35.31 -6.93
N HIS A 365 46.68 -35.55 -7.39
CA HIS A 365 45.90 -36.71 -6.97
C HIS A 365 45.18 -37.36 -8.17
N SER A 366 45.75 -38.51 -8.55
CA SER A 366 45.06 -39.77 -8.82
C SER A 366 43.98 -39.79 -9.91
N LEU A 367 44.44 -40.21 -11.09
CA LEU A 367 43.72 -41.02 -12.09
C LEU A 367 42.63 -41.91 -11.47
N VAL A 368 41.38 -41.61 -11.80
CA VAL A 368 40.31 -42.60 -11.97
C VAL A 368 39.55 -42.17 -13.23
N ASP A 369 39.60 -43.03 -14.25
CA ASP A 369 38.82 -42.99 -15.48
C ASP A 369 37.30 -42.87 -15.19
N GLU A 370 36.57 -42.36 -16.19
CA GLU A 370 35.10 -42.18 -16.29
C GLU A 370 34.56 -40.77 -16.05
N ASP A 371 35.02 -39.80 -16.84
CA ASP A 371 34.20 -38.63 -17.20
C ASP A 371 34.24 -38.48 -18.73
N GLU A 372 33.30 -39.13 -19.43
CA GLU A 372 32.82 -38.59 -20.70
C GLU A 372 32.10 -37.27 -20.36
N GLU A 373 32.89 -36.23 -20.11
CA GLU A 373 32.42 -34.87 -19.92
C GLU A 373 31.81 -34.45 -21.25
N VAL A 374 30.48 -34.61 -21.35
CA VAL A 374 29.68 -34.21 -22.49
C VAL A 374 29.95 -32.72 -22.68
N HIS A 375 30.86 -32.41 -23.61
CA HIS A 375 31.24 -31.05 -23.95
C HIS A 375 30.04 -30.41 -24.65
N VAL A 376 29.11 -29.91 -23.86
CA VAL A 376 27.99 -29.10 -24.33
C VAL A 376 28.61 -27.83 -24.89
N ASP A 377 28.54 -27.68 -26.21
CA ASP A 377 29.08 -26.52 -26.91
C ASP A 377 28.49 -25.24 -26.29
N GLU A 378 29.33 -24.48 -25.60
CA GLU A 378 28.97 -23.24 -24.89
C GLU A 378 28.26 -22.26 -25.82
N LYS A 379 28.63 -22.28 -27.12
CA LYS A 379 28.00 -21.45 -28.15
C LYS A 379 26.56 -21.85 -28.43
N VAL A 380 26.23 -23.14 -28.31
CA VAL A 380 24.85 -23.62 -28.48
C VAL A 380 23.99 -23.17 -27.30
N VAL A 381 24.54 -23.19 -26.08
CA VAL A 381 23.83 -22.70 -24.88
C VAL A 381 23.63 -21.19 -24.96
N GLU A 382 24.65 -20.43 -25.35
CA GLU A 382 24.55 -18.98 -25.53
C GLU A 382 23.51 -18.61 -26.60
N ALA A 383 23.53 -19.28 -27.76
CA ALA A 383 22.54 -19.06 -28.82
C ALA A 383 21.11 -19.43 -28.38
N LEU A 384 20.95 -20.48 -27.57
CA LEU A 384 19.64 -20.86 -27.02
C LEU A 384 19.11 -19.81 -26.05
N LEU A 385 19.96 -19.28 -25.18
CA LEU A 385 19.62 -18.22 -24.23
C LEU A 385 19.27 -16.92 -24.96
N GLU A 386 20.04 -16.54 -25.98
CA GLU A 386 19.77 -15.36 -26.80
C GLU A 386 18.42 -15.49 -27.53
N ALA A 387 18.16 -16.63 -28.15
CA ALA A 387 16.88 -16.90 -28.82
C ALA A 387 15.69 -16.89 -27.84
N GLN A 388 15.86 -17.45 -26.64
CA GLN A 388 14.83 -17.41 -25.60
C GLN A 388 14.56 -15.98 -25.12
N ASN A 389 15.62 -15.18 -24.93
CA ASN A 389 15.50 -13.80 -24.49
C ASN A 389 14.82 -12.93 -25.56
N ALA A 390 15.21 -13.08 -26.83
CA ALA A 390 14.56 -12.40 -27.96
C ALA A 390 13.06 -12.74 -28.06
N ARG A 391 12.69 -14.01 -27.85
CA ARG A 391 11.28 -14.44 -27.84
C ARG A 391 10.51 -13.81 -26.68
N PHE A 392 11.12 -13.68 -25.51
CA PHE A 392 10.50 -13.03 -24.36
C PHE A 392 10.31 -11.53 -24.59
N GLU A 393 11.29 -10.85 -25.17
CA GLU A 393 11.20 -9.44 -25.53
C GLU A 393 10.08 -9.18 -26.56
N GLN A 394 9.96 -10.04 -27.58
CA GLN A 394 8.87 -9.96 -28.56
C GLN A 394 7.51 -10.13 -27.88
N LEU A 395 7.34 -11.14 -27.01
CA LEU A 395 6.08 -11.35 -26.29
C LEU A 395 5.70 -10.14 -25.43
N MET A 396 6.68 -9.51 -24.78
CA MET A 396 6.46 -8.29 -24.00
C MET A 396 6.12 -7.09 -24.86
N HIS A 397 6.62 -7.01 -26.09
CA HIS A 397 6.23 -6.01 -27.08
C HIS A 397 4.77 -6.21 -27.50
N ASP A 398 4.41 -7.42 -27.91
CA ASP A 398 3.05 -7.77 -28.36
C ASP A 398 2.00 -7.48 -27.28
N LEU A 399 2.28 -7.83 -26.01
CA LEU A 399 1.40 -7.51 -24.87
C LEU A 399 1.23 -6.00 -24.63
N ARG A 400 2.24 -5.18 -24.92
CA ARG A 400 2.13 -3.72 -24.80
C ARG A 400 1.25 -3.15 -25.91
N ASP A 401 1.41 -3.65 -27.13
CA ASP A 401 0.63 -3.24 -28.29
C ASP A 401 -0.84 -3.63 -28.15
N GLU A 402 -1.12 -4.87 -27.74
CA GLU A 402 -2.49 -5.34 -27.48
C GLU A 402 -3.18 -4.46 -26.44
N ARG A 403 -2.48 -4.15 -25.33
CA ARG A 403 -3.02 -3.28 -24.28
C ARG A 403 -3.19 -1.83 -24.74
N MET A 404 -2.41 -1.36 -25.71
CA MET A 404 -2.58 -0.05 -26.31
C MET A 404 -3.83 -0.01 -27.20
N GLU A 405 -4.05 -1.03 -28.02
CA GLU A 405 -5.23 -1.12 -28.88
C GLU A 405 -6.51 -1.31 -28.05
N GLU A 406 -6.48 -2.09 -26.96
CA GLU A 406 -7.60 -2.23 -26.02
C GLU A 406 -8.01 -0.87 -25.41
N ARG A 407 -7.03 -0.03 -25.02
CA ARG A 407 -7.32 1.32 -24.51
C ARG A 407 -7.93 2.21 -25.58
N LYS A 408 -7.44 2.11 -26.82
CA LYS A 408 -7.96 2.88 -27.96
C LYS A 408 -9.40 2.46 -28.29
N GLN A 409 -9.70 1.17 -28.26
CA GLN A 409 -11.05 0.63 -28.41
C GLN A 409 -11.98 1.09 -27.28
N ASN A 410 -11.54 1.00 -26.03
CA ASN A 410 -12.28 1.49 -24.86
C ASN A 410 -12.57 2.99 -24.94
N GLN A 411 -11.59 3.79 -25.38
CA GLN A 411 -11.76 5.23 -25.59
C GLN A 411 -12.77 5.51 -26.72
N ALA A 412 -12.70 4.78 -27.84
CA ALA A 412 -13.63 4.92 -28.95
C ALA A 412 -15.07 4.58 -28.51
N MET A 413 -15.26 3.49 -27.77
CA MET A 413 -16.55 3.10 -27.21
C MET A 413 -17.13 4.18 -26.28
N LEU A 414 -16.32 4.75 -25.38
CA LEU A 414 -16.77 5.82 -24.49
C LEU A 414 -17.17 7.09 -25.26
N LEU A 415 -16.45 7.43 -26.34
CA LEU A 415 -16.82 8.54 -27.22
C LEU A 415 -18.13 8.27 -27.97
N GLU A 416 -18.35 7.03 -28.42
CA GLU A 416 -19.62 6.61 -29.03
C GLU A 416 -20.80 6.78 -28.06
N ILE A 417 -20.64 6.35 -26.80
CA ILE A 417 -21.64 6.53 -25.73
C ILE A 417 -21.92 8.02 -25.47
N LEU A 418 -20.87 8.85 -25.44
CA LEU A 418 -21.03 10.29 -25.23
C LEU A 418 -21.72 10.99 -26.41
N HIS A 419 -21.43 10.58 -27.65
CA HIS A 419 -22.12 11.09 -28.83
C HIS A 419 -23.61 10.71 -28.83
N GLN A 420 -23.95 9.46 -28.47
CA GLN A 420 -25.35 9.01 -28.36
C GLN A 420 -26.12 9.79 -27.28
N ARG A 421 -25.48 10.18 -26.17
CA ARG A 421 -26.12 10.98 -25.11
C ARG A 421 -26.24 12.48 -25.42
N GLY A 422 -25.56 12.99 -26.46
CA GLY A 422 -25.50 14.41 -26.78
C GLY A 422 -26.69 14.94 -27.60
N SER A 423 -27.48 14.07 -28.25
CA SER A 423 -28.69 14.49 -28.95
C SER A 423 -29.84 14.64 -27.95
N ALA A 424 -30.22 15.87 -27.66
CA ALA A 424 -31.47 16.13 -26.97
C ALA A 424 -32.62 15.68 -27.87
N GLU A 425 -33.39 14.67 -27.46
CA GLU A 425 -34.86 14.67 -27.41
C GLU A 425 -35.46 13.27 -27.19
N ASP A 426 -36.54 13.27 -26.40
CA ASP A 426 -37.42 12.18 -25.95
C ASP A 426 -36.91 11.19 -24.88
N PRO A 427 -37.36 11.30 -23.60
CA PRO A 427 -36.97 10.38 -22.51
C PRO A 427 -37.35 8.91 -22.74
N ASN A 428 -38.27 8.60 -23.66
CA ASN A 428 -38.56 7.20 -24.04
C ASN A 428 -37.48 6.59 -24.95
N GLN A 429 -36.72 7.40 -25.69
CA GLN A 429 -35.64 6.91 -26.57
C GLN A 429 -34.43 6.39 -25.77
N ASN A 430 -34.20 6.96 -24.58
CA ASN A 430 -33.08 6.61 -23.70
C ASN A 430 -33.10 5.15 -23.23
N VAL A 431 -34.30 4.58 -23.02
CA VAL A 431 -34.44 3.17 -22.60
C VAL A 431 -34.01 2.23 -23.73
N SER A 432 -34.46 2.51 -24.97
CA SER A 432 -34.06 1.73 -26.14
C SER A 432 -32.56 1.82 -26.42
N ASP A 433 -31.94 2.98 -26.19
CA ASP A 433 -30.50 3.17 -26.38
C ASP A 433 -29.68 2.47 -25.30
N MET A 434 -30.14 2.49 -24.05
CA MET A 434 -29.55 1.72 -22.95
C MET A 434 -29.64 0.21 -23.19
N GLU A 435 -30.79 -0.29 -23.67
CA GLU A 435 -30.96 -1.69 -24.02
C GLU A 435 -30.04 -2.09 -25.19
N SER A 436 -29.94 -1.26 -26.23
CA SER A 436 -29.00 -1.45 -27.34
C SER A 436 -27.54 -1.48 -26.87
N LEU A 437 -27.16 -0.59 -25.94
CA LEU A 437 -25.82 -0.56 -25.35
C LEU A 437 -25.50 -1.80 -24.53
N VAL A 438 -26.46 -2.29 -23.72
CA VAL A 438 -26.31 -3.53 -22.94
C VAL A 438 -26.19 -4.73 -23.88
N CYS A 439 -27.01 -4.81 -24.93
CA CYS A 439 -26.90 -5.84 -25.96
C CYS A 439 -25.53 -5.81 -26.66
N LYS A 440 -25.02 -4.62 -27.02
CA LYS A 440 -23.67 -4.47 -27.59
C LYS A 440 -22.58 -4.94 -26.63
N GLN A 441 -22.65 -4.58 -25.35
CA GLN A 441 -21.68 -5.05 -24.35
C GLN A 441 -21.74 -6.57 -24.15
N GLN A 442 -22.95 -7.15 -24.13
CA GLN A 442 -23.12 -8.59 -24.01
C GLN A 442 -22.55 -9.31 -25.24
N GLN A 443 -22.78 -8.79 -26.44
CA GLN A 443 -22.21 -9.34 -27.67
C GLN A 443 -20.69 -9.27 -27.66
N GLN A 444 -20.11 -8.12 -27.30
CA GLN A 444 -18.64 -7.97 -27.19
C GLN A 444 -18.03 -8.96 -26.20
N LEU A 445 -18.71 -9.21 -25.08
CA LEU A 445 -18.26 -10.21 -24.10
C LEU A 445 -18.31 -11.63 -24.68
N MET A 446 -19.35 -11.97 -25.44
CA MET A 446 -19.47 -13.27 -26.12
C MET A 446 -18.43 -13.45 -27.22
N ASP A 447 -18.14 -12.40 -27.98
CA ASP A 447 -17.09 -12.41 -29.00
C ASP A 447 -15.73 -12.66 -28.35
N LEU A 448 -15.44 -11.99 -27.21
CA LEU A 448 -14.20 -12.20 -26.46
C LEU A 448 -14.08 -13.64 -25.92
N PHE A 449 -15.14 -14.22 -25.38
CA PHE A 449 -15.12 -15.61 -24.94
C PHE A 449 -14.91 -16.58 -26.10
N THR A 450 -15.51 -16.30 -27.26
CA THR A 450 -15.34 -17.11 -28.48
C THR A 450 -13.89 -17.03 -28.98
N GLN A 451 -13.30 -15.83 -28.99
CA GLN A 451 -11.90 -15.62 -29.34
C GLN A 451 -10.97 -16.39 -28.40
N MET A 452 -11.10 -16.20 -27.08
CA MET A 452 -10.30 -16.93 -26.08
C MET A 452 -10.42 -18.45 -26.24
N HIS A 453 -11.61 -18.94 -26.57
CA HIS A 453 -11.82 -20.37 -26.76
C HIS A 453 -11.11 -20.89 -28.02
N THR A 454 -11.10 -20.07 -29.09
CA THR A 454 -10.42 -20.35 -30.36
C THR A 454 -8.90 -20.34 -30.18
N GLU A 455 -8.35 -19.33 -29.50
CA GLU A 455 -6.92 -19.25 -29.20
C GLU A 455 -6.44 -20.45 -28.38
N ARG A 456 -7.16 -20.82 -27.32
CA ARG A 456 -6.82 -22.02 -26.52
C ARG A 456 -6.94 -23.32 -27.31
N GLN A 457 -7.78 -23.36 -28.34
CA GLN A 457 -7.87 -24.51 -29.23
C GLN A 457 -6.65 -24.56 -30.16
N GLN A 458 -6.27 -23.42 -30.74
CA GLN A 458 -5.08 -23.27 -31.56
C GLN A 458 -3.81 -23.65 -30.79
N GLU A 459 -3.64 -23.15 -29.56
CA GLU A 459 -2.49 -23.50 -28.70
C GLU A 459 -2.37 -25.01 -28.47
N ARG A 460 -3.51 -25.70 -28.34
CA ARG A 460 -3.52 -27.16 -28.21
C ARG A 460 -3.11 -27.85 -29.50
N GLU A 461 -3.59 -27.37 -30.64
CA GLU A 461 -3.22 -27.91 -31.95
C GLU A 461 -1.74 -27.70 -32.25
N ASP A 462 -1.20 -26.52 -31.96
CA ASP A 462 0.22 -26.18 -32.09
C ASP A 462 1.08 -27.05 -31.17
N PHE A 463 0.65 -27.27 -29.92
CA PHE A 463 1.31 -28.19 -29.00
C PHE A 463 1.34 -29.63 -29.57
N TYR A 464 0.22 -30.13 -30.09
CA TYR A 464 0.18 -31.46 -30.72
C TYR A 464 1.00 -31.55 -32.00
N ALA A 465 1.13 -30.46 -32.76
CA ALA A 465 2.01 -30.40 -33.92
C ALA A 465 3.47 -30.50 -33.50
N LEU A 466 3.87 -29.75 -32.47
CA LEU A 466 5.23 -29.78 -31.92
C LEU A 466 5.59 -31.18 -31.36
N VAL A 467 4.68 -31.80 -30.61
CA VAL A 467 4.90 -33.17 -30.09
C VAL A 467 5.07 -34.16 -31.25
N ARG A 468 4.26 -34.06 -32.30
CA ARG A 468 4.42 -34.91 -33.50
C ARG A 468 5.77 -34.73 -34.17
N GLN A 469 6.27 -33.49 -34.26
CA GLN A 469 7.56 -33.17 -34.85
C GLN A 469 8.73 -33.72 -34.01
N LEU A 470 8.65 -33.63 -32.69
CA LEU A 470 9.67 -34.19 -31.79
C LEU A 470 9.69 -35.73 -31.86
N CYS A 471 8.52 -36.37 -31.93
CA CYS A 471 8.43 -37.82 -32.07
C CYS A 471 8.92 -38.34 -33.43
N SER A 472 8.84 -37.54 -34.50
CA SER A 472 9.37 -37.93 -35.82
C SER A 472 10.87 -37.70 -35.97
N GLN A 473 11.46 -36.71 -35.27
CA GLN A 473 12.90 -36.47 -35.28
C GLN A 473 13.70 -37.55 -34.53
N ALA A 474 13.16 -38.14 -33.47
CA ALA A 474 13.86 -39.16 -32.67
C ALA A 474 14.05 -40.53 -33.36
N ARG A 475 13.65 -40.68 -34.64
CA ARG A 475 13.74 -41.93 -35.42
C ARG A 475 14.68 -41.87 -36.63
N SER A 476 15.33 -40.74 -36.87
CA SER A 476 16.46 -40.59 -37.81
C SER A 476 17.74 -40.49 -37.01
#